data_AF-A0A439JID5-F1
#
_entry.id   AF-A0A439JID5-F1
#
_cell.length_a   1.000
_cell.length_b   1.000
_cell.length_c   1.000
_cell.angle_alpha   90.00
_cell.angle_beta   90.00
_cell.angle_gamma   90.00
#
_symmetry.space_group_name_H-M   'P 1'
#
loop_
_entity.id
_entity.type
_entity.pdbx_description
1 polymer ?
#
loop_
_entity_poly.entity_id
_entity_poly.type
_entity_poly.pdbx_seq_one_letter_code
_entity_poly.pdbx_strand_id
1 'polypeptide(L)' 'VAESLTFQDAMNRVTRRQLPTVDALYGSEDNLEGFRAFAEKRDPVWKGK' A
#
# COMPACT_ATOMS: atom_id res chain seq x y z
N VAL A 1 -10.62 8.15 -17.20
CA VAL A 1 -11.70 7.13 -17.14
C VAL A 1 -11.27 6.07 -16.13
N ALA A 2 -11.72 6.17 -14.88
CA ALA A 2 -11.48 5.15 -13.84
C ALA A 2 -12.68 4.19 -13.70
N GLU A 3 -13.75 4.42 -14.49
CA GLU A 3 -15.07 3.83 -14.28
C GLU A 3 -15.31 2.52 -15.04
N SER A 4 -14.32 1.96 -15.71
CA SER A 4 -14.49 0.74 -16.52
C SER A 4 -13.67 -0.47 -16.04
N LEU A 5 -13.27 -0.50 -14.77
CA LEU A 5 -12.69 -1.72 -14.19
C LEU A 5 -13.79 -2.54 -13.53
N THR A 6 -13.85 -3.83 -13.88
CA THR A 6 -14.56 -4.78 -13.03
C THR A 6 -13.86 -4.84 -11.67
N PHE A 7 -14.59 -5.25 -10.63
CA PHE A 7 -14.00 -5.44 -9.32
C PHE A 7 -12.80 -6.39 -9.36
N GLN A 8 -12.89 -7.48 -10.11
CA GLN A 8 -11.80 -8.46 -10.23
C GLN A 8 -10.57 -7.84 -10.89
N ASP A 9 -10.74 -7.03 -11.93
CA ASP A 9 -9.61 -6.34 -12.58
C ASP A 9 -8.97 -5.32 -11.64
N ALA A 10 -9.77 -4.56 -10.89
CA ALA A 10 -9.27 -3.62 -9.90
C ALA A 10 -8.46 -4.35 -8.81
N MET A 11 -9.01 -5.44 -8.26
CA MET A 11 -8.32 -6.25 -7.24
C MET A 11 -7.04 -6.88 -7.78
N ASN A 12 -7.04 -7.40 -9.01
CA ASN A 12 -5.84 -7.94 -9.64
C ASN A 12 -4.74 -6.88 -9.76
N ARG A 13 -5.09 -5.64 -10.12
CA ARG A 13 -4.13 -4.53 -10.24
C ARG A 13 -3.59 -4.09 -8.87
N VAL A 14 -4.41 -4.09 -7.82
CA VAL A 14 -3.96 -3.80 -6.45
C VAL A 14 -3.01 -4.88 -5.95
N THR A 15 -3.42 -6.14 -5.99
CA THR A 15 -2.61 -7.27 -5.47
C THR A 15 -1.29 -7.42 -6.21
N ARG A 16 -1.26 -7.11 -7.51
CA ARG A 16 -0.04 -7.14 -8.33
C ARG A 16 0.74 -5.83 -8.35
N ARG A 17 0.36 -4.83 -7.53
CA ARG A 17 1.03 -3.52 -7.45
C ARG A 17 1.14 -2.77 -8.78
N GLN A 18 0.13 -2.88 -9.63
CA GLN A 18 0.14 -2.25 -10.96
C GLN A 18 -0.43 -0.83 -10.96
N LEU A 19 -0.98 -0.38 -9.84
CA LEU A 19 -1.43 1.01 -9.66
C LEU A 19 -0.27 1.83 -9.08
N PRO A 20 0.11 2.97 -9.70
CA PRO A 20 1.24 3.78 -9.23
C PRO A 20 1.16 4.17 -7.76
N THR A 21 -0.05 4.45 -7.25
CA THR A 21 -0.28 4.78 -5.84
C THR A 21 -0.08 3.60 -4.90
N VAL A 22 -0.45 2.38 -5.32
CA VAL A 22 -0.21 1.15 -4.54
C VAL A 22 1.27 0.80 -4.56
N ASP A 23 1.93 0.98 -5.70
CA ASP A 23 3.37 0.74 -5.80
C ASP A 23 4.18 1.69 -4.91
N ALA A 24 3.84 2.99 -4.94
CA ALA A 24 4.43 3.98 -4.04
C ALA A 24 4.18 3.64 -2.56
N LEU A 25 2.93 3.31 -2.18
CA LEU A 25 2.59 2.92 -0.82
C LEU A 25 3.42 1.72 -0.35
N TYR A 26 3.45 0.63 -1.12
CA TYR A 26 4.18 -0.58 -0.72
C TYR A 26 5.70 -0.46 -0.84
N GLY A 27 6.21 0.50 -1.62
CA GLY A 27 7.62 0.86 -1.68
C GLY A 27 8.08 1.87 -0.62
N SER A 28 7.15 2.47 0.12
CA SER A 28 7.45 3.49 1.13
C SER A 28 8.16 2.94 2.36
N GLU A 29 8.91 3.80 3.05
CA GLU A 29 9.46 3.47 4.38
C GLU A 29 8.36 3.23 5.41
N ASP A 30 7.19 3.84 5.22
CA ASP A 30 6.03 3.66 6.08
C ASP A 30 5.49 2.23 6.02
N ASN A 31 5.58 1.55 4.87
CA ASN A 31 5.20 0.14 4.79
C ASN A 31 6.06 -0.73 5.73
N LEU A 32 7.38 -0.47 5.79
CA LEU A 32 8.28 -1.17 6.69
C LEU A 32 8.09 -0.76 8.15
N GLU A 33 7.85 0.52 8.41
CA GLU A 33 7.56 1.04 9.76
C GLU A 33 6.33 0.39 10.37
N GLY A 34 5.26 0.16 9.59
CA GLY A 34 4.06 -0.52 10.08
C GLY A 34 4.35 -1.92 10.61
N PHE A 35 5.15 -2.71 9.87
CA PHE A 35 5.57 -4.04 10.32
C PHE A 35 6.43 -3.98 11.59
N ARG A 36 7.34 -3.01 11.69
CA ARG A 36 8.22 -2.84 12.86
C ARG A 36 7.42 -2.43 14.10
N ALA A 37 6.59 -1.40 13.97
CA ALA A 37 5.75 -0.90 15.05
C ALA A 37 4.82 -1.99 15.60
N PHE A 38 4.24 -2.82 14.71
CA PHE A 38 3.44 -3.97 15.10
C PHE A 38 4.25 -5.01 15.89
N ALA A 39 5.42 -5.41 15.39
CA ALA A 39 6.28 -6.39 16.06
C ALA A 39 6.77 -5.90 17.43
N GLU A 40 7.09 -4.61 17.54
CA GLU A 40 7.57 -3.96 18.75
C GLU A 40 6.44 -3.51 19.70
N LYS A 41 5.17 -3.66 19.29
CA LYS A 41 3.96 -3.22 20.04
C LYS A 41 4.00 -1.75 20.43
N ARG A 42 4.47 -0.90 19.52
CA ARG A 42 4.47 0.56 19.69
C ARG A 42 3.63 1.22 18.63
N ASP A 43 3.33 2.50 18.84
CA ASP A 43 2.72 3.31 17.81
C ASP A 43 3.72 3.55 16.65
N PRO A 44 3.24 3.50 15.39
CA PRO A 44 4.07 3.77 14.22
C PRO A 44 4.32 5.27 14.04
N VAL A 45 5.51 5.61 13.53
CA VAL A 45 5.89 7.00 13.19
C VAL A 45 5.91 7.17 11.67
N TRP A 46 4.76 7.60 11.14
CA TRP A 46 4.57 7.80 9.71
C TRP A 46 5.30 9.04 9.17
N LYS A 47 5.86 8.91 7.96
CA LYS A 47 6.51 10.01 7.24
C LYS A 47 5.62 10.59 6.13
N GLY A 48 4.67 9.82 5.62
CA GLY A 48 3.70 10.23 4.61
C GLY A 48 4.32 10.55 3.24
N LYS A 49 5.39 9.85 2.86
CA LYS A 49 6.13 10.06 1.60
C LYS A 49 6.27 8.78 0.81
#